data_AF-A0A644V5W6-F1
#
_entry.id   AF-A0A644V5W6-F1
#
_cell.length_a   1.000
_cell.length_b   1.000
_cell.length_c   1.000
_cell.angle_alpha   90.00
_cell.angle_beta   90.00
_cell.angle_gamma   90.00
#
_symmetry.space_group_name_H-M   'P 1'
#
loop_
_entity.id
_entity.type
_entity.pdbx_description
1 polymer ?
#
loop_
_entity_poly.entity_id
_entity_poly.type
_entity_poly.pdbx_seq_one_letter_code
_entity_poly.pdbx_strand_id
1 'polypeptide(L)'
;MGIKKKNSLALFDDIFPEGIPFTLSFEDYVDQYLFLKWKDNAGIEGVERYKNKIGITNIIPDSISEEQAIRTLQYIYTMMRLIADIEPSEIKRDYNHDLYGHIINNIKIICSKFNMTIRNVGTQKCRIYPINKNLENAVSHAPNEKTAIDMIEYTHIGNKGNLEAKKQILKKLADAFEPERRILEESGYKALATDLGFLFNSIDIRHNNKKGPNEYNFVNEMSIPTLEKWYDYTYDLYLLAVIAADSLKMTKSLQLLKEAARSEDVMKKSERMKDKKESKETST
;
A
#
# COMPACT_ATOMS: atom_id res chain seq x y z
N MET A 1 42.48 26.91 5.86
CA MET A 1 41.79 26.60 4.59
C MET A 1 40.31 26.44 4.88
N GLY A 2 39.51 27.47 4.59
CA GLY A 2 38.07 27.45 4.84
C GLY A 2 37.35 26.65 3.75
N ILE A 3 36.66 25.59 4.13
CA ILE A 3 35.75 24.87 3.23
C ILE A 3 34.58 25.82 2.95
N LYS A 4 34.54 26.40 1.74
CA LYS A 4 33.38 27.14 1.27
C LYS A 4 32.19 26.18 1.28
N LYS A 5 31.14 26.49 2.06
CA LYS A 5 29.81 25.87 1.92
C LYS A 5 29.39 26.01 0.45
N LYS A 6 29.44 24.91 -0.30
CA LYS A 6 28.76 24.80 -1.60
C LYS A 6 27.28 24.86 -1.27
N ASN A 7 26.55 25.83 -1.83
CA ASN A 7 25.10 25.96 -1.65
C ASN A 7 24.44 24.61 -1.97
N SER A 8 23.60 24.12 -1.06
CA SER A 8 22.87 22.85 -1.17
C SER A 8 21.90 22.78 -2.35
N LEU A 9 21.63 23.91 -3.02
CA LEU A 9 20.84 24.00 -4.24
C LEU A 9 21.53 23.38 -5.47
N ALA A 10 22.86 23.31 -5.49
CA ALA A 10 23.62 22.83 -6.66
C ALA A 10 23.49 21.32 -6.93
N LEU A 11 22.76 20.57 -6.11
CA LEU A 11 22.56 19.13 -6.33
C LEU A 11 21.47 18.82 -7.36
N PHE A 12 20.65 19.81 -7.71
CA PHE A 12 19.48 19.64 -8.58
C PHE A 12 19.54 20.48 -9.87
N ASP A 13 20.55 21.34 -10.02
CA ASP A 13 20.73 22.21 -11.19
C ASP A 13 20.93 21.40 -12.48
N ASP A 14 21.46 20.18 -12.38
CA ASP A 14 21.74 19.29 -13.51
C ASP A 14 20.52 18.44 -13.96
N ILE A 15 19.39 18.49 -13.24
CA ILE A 15 18.22 17.62 -13.50
C ILE A 15 17.26 18.19 -14.56
N PHE A 16 17.42 19.46 -14.95
CA PHE A 16 16.45 20.14 -15.81
C PHE A 16 16.70 19.89 -17.31
N PRO A 17 15.66 19.53 -18.10
CA PRO A 17 15.80 19.45 -19.55
C PRO A 17 16.15 20.80 -20.20
N GLU A 18 16.86 20.72 -21.33
CA GLU A 18 17.31 21.91 -22.08
C GLU A 18 16.11 22.82 -22.46
N GLY A 19 16.23 24.10 -22.13
CA GLY A 19 15.20 25.13 -22.39
C GLY A 19 14.46 25.63 -21.15
N ILE A 20 14.71 25.05 -19.97
CA ILE A 20 14.25 25.62 -18.70
C ILE A 20 15.22 26.72 -18.27
N PRO A 21 14.74 27.90 -17.83
CA PRO A 21 15.63 28.93 -17.30
C PRO A 21 16.36 28.38 -16.07
N PHE A 22 17.70 28.35 -16.12
CA PHE A 22 18.68 27.91 -15.08
C PHE A 22 18.59 28.66 -13.73
N THR A 23 17.43 29.21 -13.39
CA THR A 23 17.16 30.05 -12.22
C THR A 23 16.11 29.48 -11.30
N LEU A 24 15.43 28.40 -11.70
CA LEU A 24 14.41 27.73 -10.89
C LEU A 24 15.04 26.60 -10.08
N SER A 25 14.74 26.54 -8.79
CA SER A 25 15.11 25.36 -7.99
C SER A 25 14.26 24.14 -8.37
N PHE A 26 14.70 22.95 -7.94
CA PHE A 26 13.94 21.70 -8.11
C PHE A 26 12.48 21.84 -7.69
N GLU A 27 12.26 22.43 -6.51
CA GLU A 27 10.92 22.60 -5.96
C GLU A 27 10.12 23.63 -6.75
N ASP A 28 10.74 24.73 -7.19
CA ASP A 28 10.06 25.74 -8.00
C ASP A 28 9.61 25.19 -9.35
N TYR A 29 10.42 24.33 -9.98
CA TYR A 29 10.03 23.68 -11.24
C TYR A 29 8.86 22.71 -11.04
N VAL A 30 8.94 21.86 -10.01
CA VAL A 30 7.84 20.95 -9.68
C VAL A 30 6.56 21.75 -9.40
N ASP A 31 6.66 22.81 -8.60
CA ASP A 31 5.52 23.66 -8.22
C ASP A 31 4.86 24.33 -9.42
N GLN A 32 5.66 24.99 -10.25
CA GLN A 32 5.17 25.79 -11.39
C GLN A 32 4.60 24.93 -12.51
N TYR A 33 5.19 23.77 -12.80
CA TYR A 33 4.89 23.05 -14.04
C TYR A 33 4.21 21.69 -13.83
N LEU A 34 4.44 21.04 -12.67
CA LEU A 34 4.10 19.63 -12.47
C LEU A 34 3.02 19.44 -11.41
N PHE A 35 3.04 20.24 -10.36
CA PHE A 35 2.22 20.02 -9.16
C PHE A 35 0.72 20.12 -9.44
N LEU A 36 0.32 21.06 -10.29
CA LEU A 36 -1.07 21.21 -10.74
C LEU A 36 -1.54 20.05 -11.63
N LYS A 37 -0.61 19.36 -12.31
CA LYS A 37 -0.90 18.18 -13.15
C LYS A 37 -0.86 16.87 -12.37
N TRP A 38 -0.33 16.89 -11.14
CA TRP A 38 -0.20 15.70 -10.30
C TRP A 38 -1.57 15.21 -9.81
N LYS A 39 -2.01 14.06 -10.32
CA LYS A 39 -3.34 13.50 -10.01
C LYS A 39 -3.51 13.09 -8.55
N ASP A 40 -2.42 12.73 -7.88
CA ASP A 40 -2.44 12.26 -6.49
C ASP A 40 -2.09 13.37 -5.47
N ASN A 41 -2.16 14.65 -5.86
CA ASN A 41 -1.86 15.81 -5.00
C ASN A 41 -2.86 16.03 -3.85
N ALA A 42 -3.94 15.24 -3.80
CA ALA A 42 -4.99 15.30 -2.78
C ALA A 42 -5.63 16.70 -2.62
N GLY A 43 -5.74 17.45 -3.72
CA GLY A 43 -6.35 18.79 -3.77
C GLY A 43 -5.50 19.87 -3.11
N ILE A 44 -4.21 19.62 -2.91
CA ILE A 44 -3.29 20.61 -2.33
C ILE A 44 -2.80 21.53 -3.43
N GLU A 45 -2.65 22.81 -3.11
CA GLU A 45 -2.10 23.82 -4.02
C GLU A 45 -0.63 24.10 -3.65
N GLY A 46 0.25 23.41 -4.36
CA GLY A 46 1.69 23.68 -4.36
C GLY A 46 2.55 22.89 -3.36
N VAL A 47 3.84 22.89 -3.66
CA VAL A 47 4.90 22.10 -3.01
C VAL A 47 5.05 22.50 -1.55
N GLU A 48 5.01 23.79 -1.23
CA GLU A 48 5.17 24.27 0.15
C GLU A 48 4.02 23.81 1.05
N ARG A 49 2.77 23.90 0.56
CA ARG A 49 1.61 23.37 1.30
C ARG A 49 1.68 21.86 1.47
N TYR A 50 2.19 21.16 0.45
CA TYR A 50 2.38 19.72 0.52
C TYR A 50 3.42 19.33 1.58
N LYS A 51 4.60 19.95 1.57
CA LYS A 51 5.66 19.75 2.59
C LYS A 51 5.13 19.96 4.00
N ASN A 52 4.42 21.06 4.22
CA ASN A 52 3.79 21.35 5.51
C ASN A 52 2.78 20.27 5.93
N LYS A 53 1.94 19.80 5.00
CA LYS A 53 0.97 18.72 5.28
C LYS A 53 1.65 17.39 5.64
N ILE A 54 2.77 17.06 5.01
CA ILE A 54 3.51 15.82 5.30
C ILE A 54 4.54 15.97 6.42
N GLY A 55 4.64 17.16 7.04
CA GLY A 55 5.50 17.43 8.19
C GLY A 55 6.98 17.62 7.86
N ILE A 56 7.31 18.08 6.65
CA ILE A 56 8.68 18.41 6.24
C ILE A 56 8.86 19.92 6.35
N THR A 57 9.74 20.36 7.23
CA THR A 57 10.07 21.79 7.42
C THR A 57 11.36 22.19 6.70
N ASN A 58 12.33 21.28 6.56
CA ASN A 58 13.58 21.48 5.83
C ASN A 58 14.05 20.14 5.25
N ILE A 59 14.56 20.14 4.00
CA ILE A 59 15.05 18.92 3.33
C ILE A 59 16.38 18.45 3.96
N ILE A 60 17.19 19.36 4.52
CA ILE A 60 18.48 19.03 5.16
C ILE A 60 18.64 19.78 6.48
N PRO A 61 18.09 19.27 7.60
CA PRO A 61 18.39 19.76 8.94
C PRO A 61 19.75 19.25 9.48
N ASP A 62 20.37 20.01 10.40
CA ASP A 62 21.61 19.62 11.09
C ASP A 62 21.45 18.34 11.95
N SER A 63 20.21 17.98 12.31
CA SER A 63 19.82 16.68 12.87
C SER A 63 18.36 16.35 12.49
N ILE A 64 18.09 15.10 12.10
CA ILE A 64 16.74 14.63 11.75
C ILE A 64 16.37 13.41 12.56
N SER A 65 15.09 13.31 12.95
CA SER A 65 14.55 12.05 13.47
C SER A 65 14.44 11.02 12.33
N GLU A 66 14.41 9.74 12.68
CA GLU A 66 14.19 8.65 11.71
C GLU A 66 12.88 8.87 10.92
N GLU A 67 11.82 9.33 11.59
CA GLU A 67 10.55 9.66 10.95
C GLU A 67 10.68 10.78 9.92
N GLN A 68 11.39 11.85 10.26
CA GLN A 68 11.65 12.95 9.34
C GLN A 68 12.49 12.50 8.15
N ALA A 69 13.50 11.66 8.38
CA ALA A 69 14.33 11.09 7.31
C ALA A 69 13.48 10.31 6.30
N ILE A 70 12.59 9.43 6.77
CA ILE A 70 11.71 8.64 5.90
C ILE A 70 10.73 9.52 5.14
N ARG A 71 10.12 10.51 5.79
CA ARG A 71 9.20 11.46 5.14
C ARG A 71 9.92 12.21 4.01
N THR A 72 11.14 12.66 4.27
CA THR A 72 11.98 13.32 3.26
C THR A 72 12.34 12.40 2.11
N LEU A 73 12.76 11.16 2.37
CA LEU A 73 13.04 10.17 1.32
C LEU A 73 11.80 9.89 0.45
N GLN A 74 10.63 9.75 1.08
CA GLN A 74 9.37 9.53 0.36
C GLN A 74 9.00 10.74 -0.51
N TYR A 75 9.18 11.95 0.02
CA TYR A 75 8.97 13.18 -0.72
C TYR A 75 9.89 13.25 -1.95
N ILE A 76 11.20 13.09 -1.77
CA ILE A 76 12.18 13.12 -2.86
C ILE A 76 11.82 12.07 -3.91
N TYR A 77 11.54 10.83 -3.50
CA TYR A 77 11.16 9.76 -4.42
C TYR A 77 9.91 10.11 -5.24
N THR A 78 8.88 10.66 -4.58
CA THR A 78 7.64 11.08 -5.25
C THR A 78 7.91 12.18 -6.28
N MET A 79 8.69 13.19 -5.92
CA MET A 79 8.99 14.30 -6.84
C MET A 79 9.84 13.85 -8.03
N MET A 80 10.82 12.98 -7.80
CA MET A 80 11.61 12.39 -8.88
C MET A 80 10.71 11.61 -9.86
N ARG A 81 9.72 10.85 -9.35
CA ARG A 81 8.75 10.16 -10.20
C ARG A 81 7.88 11.10 -11.02
N LEU A 82 7.45 12.22 -10.46
CA LEU A 82 6.67 13.21 -11.22
C LEU A 82 7.44 13.74 -12.42
N ILE A 83 8.75 13.98 -12.26
CA ILE A 83 9.62 14.43 -13.35
C ILE A 83 9.76 13.33 -14.42
N ALA A 84 10.00 12.08 -13.99
CA ALA A 84 10.16 10.95 -14.91
C ALA A 84 8.91 10.67 -15.77
N ASP A 85 7.70 10.92 -15.24
CA ASP A 85 6.45 10.73 -15.98
C ASP A 85 6.26 11.75 -17.14
N ILE A 86 7.05 12.82 -17.19
CA ILE A 86 6.93 13.89 -18.19
C ILE A 86 7.88 13.70 -19.36
N GLU A 87 8.96 12.92 -19.21
CA GLU A 87 9.90 12.68 -20.31
C GLU A 87 9.30 11.67 -21.30
N PRO A 88 8.87 12.10 -22.51
CA PRO A 88 8.54 11.16 -23.56
C PRO A 88 9.78 10.34 -23.91
N SER A 89 9.53 9.08 -24.25
CA SER A 89 10.46 7.98 -24.56
C SER A 89 11.63 8.26 -25.53
N GLU A 90 11.76 9.47 -26.08
CA GLU A 90 12.78 9.86 -27.06
C GLU A 90 14.00 10.59 -26.44
N ILE A 91 13.90 11.16 -25.24
CA ILE A 91 15.02 11.84 -24.52
C ILE A 91 15.69 10.89 -23.51
N LYS A 92 15.51 9.58 -23.66
CA LYS A 92 16.08 8.58 -22.74
C LYS A 92 17.59 8.39 -22.82
N ARG A 93 18.31 9.10 -23.70
CA ARG A 93 19.60 8.59 -24.17
C ARG A 93 20.90 9.14 -23.63
N ASP A 94 21.04 10.36 -23.09
CA ASP A 94 22.42 10.82 -22.84
C ASP A 94 22.78 11.55 -21.54
N TYR A 95 21.91 12.21 -20.77
CA TYR A 95 22.43 13.02 -19.65
C TYR A 95 21.69 13.00 -18.29
N ASN A 96 20.46 12.47 -18.18
CA ASN A 96 19.69 12.50 -16.92
C ASN A 96 19.35 11.13 -16.30
N HIS A 97 19.57 10.02 -17.03
CA HIS A 97 19.23 8.68 -16.53
C HIS A 97 20.13 8.25 -15.37
N ASP A 98 21.40 8.69 -15.36
CA ASP A 98 22.37 8.31 -14.33
C ASP A 98 22.03 8.98 -13.00
N LEU A 99 21.82 10.29 -12.96
CA LEU A 99 21.51 10.98 -11.69
C LEU A 99 20.15 10.57 -11.11
N TYR A 100 19.10 10.51 -11.94
CA TYR A 100 17.79 9.98 -11.53
C TYR A 100 17.93 8.54 -11.01
N GLY A 101 18.58 7.67 -11.79
CA GLY A 101 18.83 6.29 -11.43
C GLY A 101 19.62 6.14 -10.13
N HIS A 102 20.66 6.96 -9.92
CA HIS A 102 21.48 6.99 -8.72
C HIS A 102 20.69 7.47 -7.50
N ILE A 103 19.89 8.53 -7.61
CA ILE A 103 19.06 9.02 -6.51
C ILE A 103 18.04 7.94 -6.11
N ILE A 104 17.32 7.38 -7.08
CA ILE A 104 16.34 6.32 -6.83
C ILE A 104 17.01 5.08 -6.21
N ASN A 105 18.17 4.67 -6.72
CA ASN A 105 18.92 3.54 -6.20
C ASN A 105 19.45 3.80 -4.79
N ASN A 106 19.96 5.00 -4.52
CA ASN A 106 20.42 5.38 -3.18
C ASN A 106 19.29 5.38 -2.18
N ILE A 107 18.11 5.92 -2.54
CA ILE A 107 16.92 5.86 -1.68
C ILE A 107 16.56 4.40 -1.40
N LYS A 108 16.53 3.53 -2.42
CA LYS A 108 16.28 2.09 -2.25
C LYS A 108 17.29 1.42 -1.32
N ILE A 109 18.59 1.70 -1.48
CA ILE A 109 19.65 1.15 -0.62
C ILE A 109 19.46 1.62 0.83
N ILE A 110 19.17 2.90 1.04
CA ILE A 110 18.90 3.46 2.37
C ILE A 110 17.69 2.74 2.98
N CYS A 111 16.57 2.66 2.27
CA CYS A 111 15.37 1.94 2.74
C CYS A 111 15.68 0.49 3.12
N SER A 112 16.40 -0.25 2.27
CA SER A 112 16.79 -1.64 2.56
C SER A 112 17.64 -1.76 3.84
N LYS A 113 18.55 -0.82 4.09
CA LYS A 113 19.37 -0.81 5.33
C LYS A 113 18.54 -0.61 6.60
N PHE A 114 17.43 0.12 6.49
CA PHE A 114 16.50 0.36 7.60
C PHE A 114 15.32 -0.62 7.61
N ASN A 115 15.41 -1.73 6.87
CA ASN A 115 14.33 -2.72 6.74
C ASN A 115 13.00 -2.08 6.33
N MET A 116 13.06 -1.16 5.38
CA MET A 116 11.92 -0.47 4.77
C MET A 116 11.82 -0.82 3.30
N THR A 117 10.61 -0.75 2.76
CA THR A 117 10.31 -0.96 1.36
C THR A 117 9.58 0.25 0.78
N ILE A 118 9.59 0.37 -0.54
CA ILE A 118 8.97 1.45 -1.29
C ILE A 118 7.91 0.81 -2.20
N ARG A 119 6.67 1.29 -2.10
CA ARG A 119 5.59 0.87 -3.00
C ARG A 119 4.94 2.08 -3.65
N ASN A 120 4.63 1.95 -4.93
CA ASN A 120 3.81 2.92 -5.63
C ASN A 120 2.36 2.76 -5.18
N VAL A 121 1.71 3.87 -4.90
CA VAL A 121 0.33 3.97 -4.45
C VAL A 121 -0.37 4.92 -5.39
N GLY A 122 -1.29 4.40 -6.22
CA GLY A 122 -1.85 5.16 -7.33
C GLY A 122 -0.83 5.40 -8.45
N THR A 123 -1.06 6.45 -9.24
CA THR A 123 -0.28 6.68 -10.47
C THR A 123 1.11 7.24 -10.19
N GLN A 124 1.21 8.22 -9.29
CA GLN A 124 2.36 9.11 -9.17
C GLN A 124 2.86 9.29 -7.74
N LYS A 125 2.21 8.65 -6.76
CA LYS A 125 2.57 8.73 -5.35
C LYS A 125 3.28 7.44 -4.91
N CYS A 126 4.19 7.56 -3.95
CA CYS A 126 4.81 6.40 -3.31
C CYS A 126 4.60 6.41 -1.80
N ARG A 127 4.78 5.24 -1.20
CA ARG A 127 4.83 5.03 0.25
C ARG A 127 6.08 4.26 0.63
N ILE A 128 6.77 4.78 1.64
CA ILE A 128 7.87 4.09 2.32
C ILE A 128 7.34 3.59 3.66
N TYR A 129 7.48 2.30 3.92
CA TYR A 129 7.00 1.67 5.14
C TYR A 129 7.91 0.50 5.56
N PRO A 130 7.88 0.10 6.85
CA PRO A 130 8.68 -1.02 7.34
C PRO A 130 8.31 -2.33 6.62
N ILE A 131 9.31 -3.15 6.30
CA ILE A 131 9.09 -4.49 5.75
C ILE A 131 8.35 -5.31 6.80
N ASN A 132 7.08 -5.60 6.52
CA ASN A 132 6.25 -6.50 7.29
C ASN A 132 5.79 -7.63 6.36
N LYS A 133 6.26 -8.85 6.62
CA LYS A 133 5.94 -10.02 5.78
C LYS A 133 4.43 -10.29 5.69
N ASN A 134 3.68 -10.03 6.76
CA ASN A 134 2.24 -10.20 6.77
C ASN A 134 1.56 -9.17 5.87
N LEU A 135 2.04 -7.91 5.90
CA LEU A 135 1.54 -6.85 5.02
C LEU A 135 1.82 -7.16 3.55
N GLU A 136 3.07 -7.47 3.20
CA GLU A 136 3.47 -7.76 1.82
C GLU A 136 2.65 -8.90 1.22
N ASN A 137 2.44 -9.95 2.02
CA ASN A 137 1.61 -11.08 1.61
C ASN A 137 0.14 -10.66 1.45
N ALA A 138 -0.45 -10.06 2.49
CA ALA A 138 -1.87 -9.71 2.51
C ALA A 138 -2.26 -8.71 1.42
N VAL A 139 -1.38 -7.76 1.09
CA VAL A 139 -1.62 -6.77 0.03
C VAL A 139 -1.80 -7.40 -1.35
N SER A 140 -1.17 -8.55 -1.60
CA SER A 140 -1.35 -9.30 -2.85
C SER A 140 -2.70 -10.03 -2.91
N HIS A 141 -3.34 -10.22 -1.76
CA HIS A 141 -4.64 -10.87 -1.58
C HIS A 141 -5.76 -9.87 -1.27
N ALA A 142 -5.47 -8.57 -1.33
CA ALA A 142 -6.45 -7.53 -1.02
C ALA A 142 -7.65 -7.60 -1.99
N PRO A 143 -8.88 -7.38 -1.52
CA PRO A 143 -10.08 -7.49 -2.35
C PRO A 143 -10.15 -6.48 -3.49
N ASN A 144 -9.46 -5.34 -3.34
CA ASN A 144 -9.35 -4.30 -4.36
C ASN A 144 -8.14 -3.39 -4.06
N GLU A 145 -7.77 -2.57 -5.04
CA GLU A 145 -6.62 -1.65 -4.93
C GLU A 145 -6.79 -0.65 -3.78
N LYS A 146 -7.98 -0.09 -3.58
CA LYS A 146 -8.23 0.88 -2.50
C LYS A 146 -7.96 0.28 -1.11
N THR A 147 -8.39 -0.96 -0.88
CA THR A 147 -8.12 -1.69 0.36
C THR A 147 -6.62 -1.95 0.53
N ALA A 148 -5.92 -2.35 -0.53
CA ALA A 148 -4.46 -2.53 -0.49
C ALA A 148 -3.74 -1.22 -0.10
N ILE A 149 -4.20 -0.08 -0.62
CA ILE A 149 -3.67 1.24 -0.26
C ILE A 149 -3.92 1.54 1.22
N ASP A 150 -5.16 1.37 1.70
CA ASP A 150 -5.48 1.63 3.11
C ASP A 150 -4.66 0.72 4.07
N MET A 151 -4.38 -0.54 3.68
CA MET A 151 -3.47 -1.42 4.43
C MET A 151 -2.05 -0.83 4.54
N ILE A 152 -1.47 -0.39 3.42
CA ILE A 152 -0.13 0.22 3.40
C ILE A 152 -0.11 1.54 4.19
N GLU A 153 -1.15 2.35 4.07
CA GLU A 153 -1.26 3.62 4.79
C GLU A 153 -1.28 3.40 6.31
N TYR A 154 -1.89 2.31 6.80
CA TYR A 154 -1.90 2.00 8.23
C TYR A 154 -0.48 1.91 8.82
N THR A 155 0.46 1.30 8.09
CA THR A 155 1.85 1.11 8.53
C THR A 155 2.76 2.29 8.21
N HIS A 156 2.24 3.35 7.60
CA HIS A 156 3.00 4.56 7.30
C HIS A 156 3.57 5.15 8.60
N ILE A 157 4.86 5.48 8.59
CA ILE A 157 5.52 5.95 9.83
C ILE A 157 4.85 7.19 10.41
N GLY A 158 4.22 8.00 9.57
CA GLY A 158 3.52 9.19 10.01
C GLY A 158 2.21 8.96 10.77
N ASN A 159 1.75 7.71 10.83
CA ASN A 159 0.60 7.29 11.62
C ASN A 159 1.00 6.69 12.97
N LYS A 160 2.30 6.52 13.25
CA LYS A 160 2.78 6.05 14.57
C LYS A 160 2.39 7.06 15.65
N GLY A 161 1.70 6.61 16.70
CA GLY A 161 1.15 7.46 17.75
C GLY A 161 -0.07 8.30 17.34
N ASN A 162 -0.48 8.28 16.07
CA ASN A 162 -1.65 9.02 15.58
C ASN A 162 -2.89 8.11 15.59
N LEU A 163 -3.51 8.02 16.76
CA LEU A 163 -4.71 7.18 16.97
C LEU A 163 -5.87 7.54 16.03
N GLU A 164 -6.09 8.82 15.75
CA GLU A 164 -7.21 9.24 14.91
C GLU A 164 -6.99 8.79 13.45
N ALA A 165 -5.79 8.98 12.91
CA ALA A 165 -5.46 8.49 11.57
C ALA A 165 -5.59 6.96 11.48
N LYS A 166 -5.04 6.22 12.46
CA LYS A 166 -5.16 4.76 12.54
C LYS A 166 -6.63 4.31 12.62
N LYS A 167 -7.44 4.96 13.45
CA LYS A 167 -8.89 4.70 13.58
C LYS A 167 -9.62 4.87 12.24
N GLN A 168 -9.39 5.98 11.55
CA GLN A 168 -10.05 6.25 10.26
C GLN A 168 -9.68 5.20 9.21
N ILE A 169 -8.42 4.75 9.18
CA ILE A 169 -7.98 3.68 8.28
C ILE A 169 -8.64 2.35 8.66
N LEU A 170 -8.62 1.96 9.94
CA LEU A 170 -9.26 0.73 10.42
C LEU A 170 -10.76 0.71 10.14
N LYS A 171 -11.44 1.85 10.21
CA LYS A 171 -12.86 1.94 9.86
C LYS A 171 -13.11 1.59 8.39
N LYS A 172 -12.30 2.12 7.46
CA LYS A 172 -12.39 1.75 6.03
C LYS A 172 -12.09 0.28 5.78
N LEU A 173 -11.07 -0.27 6.45
CA LEU A 173 -10.72 -1.69 6.36
C LEU A 173 -11.85 -2.57 6.92
N ALA A 174 -12.50 -2.15 8.00
CA ALA A 174 -13.65 -2.83 8.56
C ALA A 174 -14.84 -2.84 7.58
N ASP A 175 -15.10 -1.73 6.88
CA ASP A 175 -16.16 -1.68 5.86
C ASP A 175 -15.84 -2.62 4.68
N ALA A 176 -14.57 -2.68 4.27
CA ALA A 176 -14.10 -3.60 3.23
C ALA A 176 -14.13 -5.08 3.66
N PHE A 177 -14.08 -5.36 4.96
CA PHE A 177 -14.08 -6.71 5.53
C PHE A 177 -15.43 -7.43 5.43
N GLU A 178 -16.56 -6.69 5.41
CA GLU A 178 -17.89 -7.29 5.58
C GLU A 178 -18.25 -8.41 4.58
N PRO A 179 -17.88 -8.31 3.27
CA PRO A 179 -18.08 -9.42 2.34
C PRO A 179 -17.21 -10.64 2.64
N GLU A 180 -15.97 -10.42 3.06
CA GLU A 180 -15.00 -11.47 3.38
C GLU A 180 -15.35 -12.20 4.66
N ARG A 181 -15.91 -11.46 5.63
CA ARG A 181 -16.42 -12.00 6.89
C ARG A 181 -17.36 -13.17 6.67
N ARG A 182 -18.32 -13.06 5.75
CA ARG A 182 -19.29 -14.13 5.46
C ARG A 182 -18.61 -15.39 4.95
N ILE A 183 -17.62 -15.24 4.06
CA ILE A 183 -16.83 -16.36 3.52
C ILE A 183 -16.08 -17.08 4.64
N LEU A 184 -15.52 -16.32 5.59
CA LEU A 184 -14.79 -16.87 6.72
C LEU A 184 -15.72 -17.57 7.73
N GLU A 185 -16.88 -16.98 8.04
CA GLU A 185 -17.88 -17.54 8.97
C GLU A 185 -18.47 -18.87 8.48
N GLU A 186 -18.63 -19.06 7.18
CA GLU A 186 -19.09 -20.30 6.54
C GLU A 186 -17.98 -21.36 6.39
N SER A 187 -16.78 -21.08 6.91
CA SER A 187 -15.59 -21.93 6.74
C SER A 187 -14.95 -22.32 8.09
N GLY A 188 -13.77 -22.94 8.04
CA GLY A 188 -12.98 -23.24 9.23
C GLY A 188 -12.44 -22.01 9.99
N TYR A 189 -12.67 -20.79 9.50
CA TYR A 189 -12.13 -19.54 10.05
C TYR A 189 -13.17 -18.70 10.83
N LYS A 190 -14.27 -19.31 11.28
CA LYS A 190 -15.35 -18.59 12.01
C LYS A 190 -14.87 -17.83 13.25
N ALA A 191 -13.95 -18.40 14.03
CA ALA A 191 -13.39 -17.73 15.21
C ALA A 191 -12.68 -16.43 14.83
N LEU A 192 -11.82 -16.46 13.81
CA LEU A 192 -11.13 -15.27 13.28
C LEU A 192 -12.11 -14.18 12.85
N ALA A 193 -13.17 -14.55 12.12
CA ALA A 193 -14.19 -13.60 11.69
C ALA A 193 -14.96 -12.97 12.86
N THR A 194 -15.28 -13.77 13.87
CA THR A 194 -16.01 -13.33 15.07
C THR A 194 -15.16 -12.40 15.92
N ASP A 195 -13.91 -12.77 16.19
CA ASP A 195 -12.97 -11.99 17.01
C ASP A 195 -12.65 -10.65 16.34
N LEU A 196 -12.39 -10.66 15.03
CA LEU A 196 -12.11 -9.44 14.27
C LEU A 196 -13.35 -8.53 14.21
N GLY A 197 -14.54 -9.11 14.02
CA GLY A 197 -15.81 -8.37 14.10
C GLY A 197 -16.05 -7.76 15.47
N PHE A 198 -15.73 -8.49 16.55
CA PHE A 198 -15.79 -7.96 17.92
C PHE A 198 -14.84 -6.78 18.09
N LEU A 199 -13.58 -6.89 17.67
CA LEU A 199 -12.60 -5.81 17.77
C LEU A 199 -13.07 -4.56 17.02
N PHE A 200 -13.48 -4.67 15.75
CA PHE A 200 -13.95 -3.50 15.00
C PHE A 200 -15.12 -2.76 15.66
N ASN A 201 -15.95 -3.45 16.45
CA ASN A 201 -17.12 -2.87 17.10
C ASN A 201 -16.86 -2.39 18.55
N SER A 202 -15.80 -2.88 19.19
CA SER A 202 -15.66 -2.77 20.65
C SER A 202 -14.52 -1.88 21.12
N ILE A 203 -13.56 -1.50 20.27
CA ILE A 203 -12.42 -0.67 20.67
C ILE A 203 -12.43 0.74 20.06
N ASP A 204 -13.60 1.35 19.88
CA ASP A 204 -13.74 2.72 19.36
C ASP A 204 -13.30 2.88 17.89
N ILE A 205 -13.52 1.86 17.04
CA ILE A 205 -13.25 1.93 15.58
C ILE A 205 -14.51 2.29 14.79
N ARG A 206 -15.50 1.39 14.73
CA ARG A 206 -16.76 1.62 13.97
C ARG A 206 -17.73 2.53 14.72
N HIS A 207 -17.80 2.36 16.05
CA HIS A 207 -18.69 3.10 16.93
C HIS A 207 -17.90 3.93 17.92
N ASN A 208 -18.50 5.01 18.42
CA ASN A 208 -17.95 5.71 19.57
C ASN A 208 -18.20 4.84 20.81
N ASN A 209 -17.19 4.11 21.25
CA ASN A 209 -17.27 3.27 22.45
C ASN A 209 -16.79 3.99 23.71
N LYS A 210 -16.39 5.27 23.58
CA LYS A 210 -15.95 6.10 24.71
C LYS A 210 -17.09 6.87 25.35
N LYS A 211 -18.16 7.15 24.61
CA LYS A 211 -19.32 7.89 25.12
C LYS A 211 -20.60 7.42 24.41
N GLY A 212 -21.69 7.33 25.16
CA GLY A 212 -23.03 7.13 24.61
C GLY A 212 -23.52 5.68 24.69
N PRO A 213 -24.50 5.27 23.86
CA PRO A 213 -25.21 4.00 24.05
C PRO A 213 -24.36 2.74 23.80
N ASN A 214 -23.23 2.87 23.10
CA ASN A 214 -22.29 1.77 22.83
C ASN A 214 -21.02 1.87 23.71
N GLU A 215 -21.11 2.58 24.83
CA GLU A 215 -19.99 2.79 25.73
C GLU A 215 -19.55 1.49 26.38
N TYR A 216 -18.23 1.26 26.37
CA TYR A 216 -17.60 0.18 27.09
C TYR A 216 -16.62 0.77 28.10
N ASN A 217 -16.88 0.55 29.40
CA ASN A 217 -16.03 1.07 30.48
C ASN A 217 -14.54 0.73 30.28
N PHE A 218 -14.25 -0.48 29.77
CA PHE A 218 -12.87 -0.91 29.52
C PHE A 218 -12.15 -0.04 28.47
N VAL A 219 -12.85 0.52 27.48
CA VAL A 219 -12.25 1.40 26.45
C VAL A 219 -11.99 2.79 27.02
N ASN A 220 -12.85 3.24 27.93
CA ASN A 220 -12.69 4.52 28.62
C ASN A 220 -11.52 4.54 29.60
N GLU A 221 -11.26 3.41 30.25
CA GLU A 221 -10.16 3.25 31.20
C GLU A 221 -8.83 2.91 30.51
N MET A 222 -8.83 2.59 29.20
CA MET A 222 -7.62 2.28 28.45
C MET A 222 -6.76 3.52 28.22
N SER A 223 -5.47 3.38 28.54
CA SER A 223 -4.46 4.38 28.15
C SER A 223 -4.28 4.43 26.64
N ILE A 224 -3.88 5.59 26.12
CA ILE A 224 -3.59 5.82 24.69
C ILE A 224 -2.66 4.73 24.09
N PRO A 225 -1.53 4.36 24.73
CA PRO A 225 -0.64 3.32 24.20
C PRO A 225 -1.30 1.93 24.16
N THR A 226 -2.15 1.63 25.14
CA THR A 226 -2.89 0.36 25.18
C THR A 226 -3.90 0.28 24.05
N LEU A 227 -4.63 1.38 23.79
CA LEU A 227 -5.57 1.46 22.68
C LEU A 227 -4.86 1.34 21.32
N GLU A 228 -3.71 2.01 21.14
CA GLU A 228 -2.92 1.88 19.91
C GLU A 228 -2.46 0.44 19.68
N LYS A 229 -2.03 -0.25 20.74
CA LYS A 229 -1.65 -1.67 20.66
C LYS A 229 -2.82 -2.55 20.20
N TRP A 230 -4.04 -2.29 20.66
CA TRP A 230 -5.23 -3.02 20.20
C TRP A 230 -5.60 -2.70 18.77
N TYR A 231 -5.38 -1.46 18.31
CA TYR A 231 -5.50 -1.11 16.88
C TYR A 231 -4.52 -1.93 16.05
N ASP A 232 -3.26 -2.03 16.48
CA ASP A 232 -2.22 -2.80 15.78
C ASP A 232 -2.55 -4.30 15.75
N TYR A 233 -3.08 -4.87 16.85
CA TYR A 233 -3.56 -6.26 16.85
C TYR A 233 -4.78 -6.49 15.96
N THR A 234 -5.73 -5.54 15.94
CA THR A 234 -6.89 -5.60 15.05
C THR A 234 -6.44 -5.56 13.59
N TYR A 235 -5.46 -4.72 13.28
CA TYR A 235 -4.85 -4.62 11.98
C TYR A 235 -4.16 -5.92 11.55
N ASP A 236 -3.32 -6.51 12.40
CA ASP A 236 -2.64 -7.78 12.09
C ASP A 236 -3.63 -8.93 11.87
N LEU A 237 -4.69 -9.02 12.69
CA LEU A 237 -5.76 -10.00 12.50
C LEU A 237 -6.51 -9.76 11.18
N TYR A 238 -6.74 -8.50 10.80
CA TYR A 238 -7.32 -8.17 9.51
C TYR A 238 -6.45 -8.65 8.34
N LEU A 239 -5.13 -8.46 8.39
CA LEU A 239 -4.22 -8.96 7.35
C LEU A 239 -4.32 -10.47 7.17
N LEU A 240 -4.41 -11.22 8.28
CA LEU A 240 -4.60 -12.67 8.24
C LEU A 240 -5.96 -13.06 7.65
N ALA A 241 -7.01 -12.31 7.99
CA ALA A 241 -8.36 -12.56 7.48
C ALA A 241 -8.45 -12.38 5.96
N VAL A 242 -7.80 -11.35 5.42
CA VAL A 242 -7.71 -11.10 3.96
C VAL A 242 -7.06 -12.30 3.25
N ILE A 243 -5.91 -12.76 3.74
CA ILE A 243 -5.20 -13.92 3.17
C ILE A 243 -6.07 -15.18 3.22
N ALA A 244 -6.71 -15.45 4.37
CA ALA A 244 -7.56 -16.61 4.55
C ALA A 244 -8.78 -16.58 3.63
N ALA A 245 -9.44 -15.42 3.50
CA ALA A 245 -10.62 -15.26 2.65
C ALA A 245 -10.30 -15.50 1.18
N ASP A 246 -9.18 -14.98 0.68
CA ASP A 246 -8.77 -15.21 -0.71
C ASP A 246 -8.37 -16.67 -0.98
N SER A 247 -7.67 -17.29 -0.03
CA SER A 247 -7.30 -18.72 -0.10
C SER A 247 -8.54 -19.64 -0.20
N LEU A 248 -9.63 -19.28 0.49
CA LEU A 248 -10.90 -20.01 0.40
C LEU A 248 -11.56 -19.86 -0.97
N LYS A 249 -11.51 -18.66 -1.59
CA LYS A 249 -12.02 -18.44 -2.95
C LYS A 249 -11.23 -19.28 -3.97
N MET A 250 -9.91 -19.34 -3.83
CA MET A 250 -9.06 -20.20 -4.66
C MET A 250 -9.38 -21.68 -4.47
N THR A 251 -9.63 -22.11 -3.24
CA THR A 251 -10.01 -23.50 -2.93
C THR A 251 -11.35 -23.88 -3.56
N LYS A 252 -12.35 -22.99 -3.53
CA LYS A 252 -13.63 -23.19 -4.24
C LYS A 252 -13.43 -23.34 -5.75
N SER A 253 -12.59 -22.50 -6.36
CA SER A 253 -12.26 -22.59 -7.79
C SER A 253 -11.57 -23.92 -8.14
N LEU A 254 -10.68 -24.40 -7.28
CA LEU A 254 -10.02 -25.69 -7.44
C LEU A 254 -11.00 -26.87 -7.33
N GLN A 255 -12.00 -26.78 -6.46
CA GLN A 255 -13.05 -27.80 -6.36
C GLN A 255 -13.86 -27.90 -7.66
N LEU A 256 -14.28 -26.76 -8.21
CA LEU A 256 -14.97 -26.71 -9.51
C LEU A 256 -14.12 -27.32 -10.63
N LEU A 257 -12.82 -27.01 -10.67
CA LEU A 257 -11.91 -27.61 -11.64
C LEU A 257 -11.82 -29.15 -11.50
N LYS A 258 -11.73 -29.66 -10.26
CA LYS A 258 -11.70 -31.10 -9.99
C LYS A 258 -12.99 -31.79 -10.41
N GLU A 259 -14.14 -31.15 -10.22
CA GLU A 259 -15.45 -31.67 -10.64
C GLU A 259 -15.56 -31.71 -12.16
N ALA A 260 -15.17 -30.64 -12.85
CA ALA A 260 -15.14 -30.58 -14.31
C ALA A 260 -14.24 -31.69 -14.90
N ALA A 261 -13.02 -31.84 -14.38
CA ALA A 261 -12.09 -32.88 -14.84
C ALA A 261 -12.67 -34.30 -14.65
N ARG A 262 -13.32 -34.58 -13.52
CA ARG A 262 -14.00 -35.87 -13.28
C ARG A 262 -15.15 -36.11 -14.26
N SER A 263 -15.93 -35.08 -14.55
CA SER A 263 -17.05 -35.19 -15.49
C SER A 263 -16.58 -35.50 -16.92
N GLU A 264 -15.49 -34.87 -17.38
CA GLU A 264 -14.89 -35.18 -18.68
C GLU A 264 -14.36 -36.61 -18.76
N ASP A 265 -13.70 -37.09 -17.71
CA ASP A 265 -13.19 -38.47 -17.67
C ASP A 265 -14.33 -39.49 -17.74
N VAL A 266 -15.45 -39.22 -17.06
CA VAL A 266 -16.66 -40.05 -17.14
C VAL A 266 -17.25 -40.04 -18.56
N MET A 267 -17.33 -38.88 -19.20
CA MET A 267 -17.83 -38.75 -20.57
C MET A 267 -16.94 -39.50 -21.58
N LYS A 268 -15.63 -39.29 -21.55
CA LYS A 268 -14.65 -40.00 -22.40
C LYS A 268 -14.70 -41.52 -22.20
N LYS A 269 -14.92 -41.97 -20.97
CA LYS A 269 -15.06 -43.41 -20.67
C LYS A 269 -16.38 -43.97 -21.22
N SER A 270 -17.45 -43.20 -21.21
CA SER A 270 -18.75 -43.59 -21.77
C SER A 270 -18.74 -43.69 -23.30
N GLU A 271 -18.05 -42.76 -23.98
CA GLU A 271 -17.86 -42.77 -25.44
C GLU A 271 -17.06 -43.99 -25.89
N ARG A 272 -15.92 -44.27 -25.24
CA ARG A 272 -15.11 -45.48 -25.51
C ARG A 272 -15.87 -46.78 -25.32
N MET A 273 -16.88 -46.82 -24.44
CA MET A 273 -17.73 -48.01 -24.26
C MET A 273 -18.80 -48.15 -25.34
N LYS A 274 -19.30 -47.05 -25.90
CA LYS A 274 -20.24 -47.06 -27.03
C LYS A 274 -19.52 -47.52 -28.31
N ASP A 275 -18.34 -46.97 -28.61
CA ASP A 275 -17.54 -47.35 -29.78
C ASP A 275 -17.16 -48.85 -29.77
N LYS A 276 -16.90 -49.41 -28.57
CA LYS A 276 -16.63 -50.85 -28.39
C LYS A 276 -17.86 -51.75 -28.56
N LYS A 277 -19.07 -51.24 -28.36
CA LYS A 277 -20.31 -51.99 -28.59
C LYS A 277 -20.67 -51.98 -30.07
N GLU A 278 -20.60 -50.82 -30.71
CA GLU A 278 -20.92 -50.68 -32.14
C GLU A 278 -19.96 -51.49 -33.02
N SER A 279 -18.65 -51.48 -32.70
CA SER A 279 -17.66 -52.29 -33.43
C SER A 279 -17.86 -53.81 -33.30
N LYS A 280 -18.50 -54.29 -32.23
CA LYS A 280 -18.85 -55.71 -32.06
C LYS A 280 -20.11 -56.10 -32.83
N GLU A 281 -21.10 -55.21 -32.92
CA GLU A 281 -22.35 -55.47 -33.65
C GLU A 281 -22.15 -55.45 -35.18
N THR A 282 -21.23 -54.64 -35.71
CA THR A 282 -20.90 -54.64 -37.16
C THR A 282 -20.00 -55.80 -37.62
N SER A 283 -19.49 -56.62 -36.71
CA SER A 283 -18.60 -57.75 -37.02
C SER A 283 -19.28 -59.12 -36.96
N THR A 284 -20.62 -59.14 -36.83
CA THR A 284 -21.46 -60.35 -36.79
C THR A 284 -22.36 -60.40 -38.01
#